data_AF-K2A1D8-F1
#
_entry.id   AF-K2A1D8-F1
#
_cell.length_a   1.000
_cell.length_b   1.000
_cell.length_c   1.000
_cell.angle_alpha   90.00
_cell.angle_beta   90.00
_cell.angle_gamma   90.00
#
_symmetry.space_group_name_H-M   'P 1'
#
loop_
_entity.id
_entity.type
_entity.pdbx_description
1 polymer ?
#
loop_
_entity_poly.entity_id
_entity_poly.type
_entity_poly.pdbx_seq_one_letter_code
_entity_poly.pdbx_strand_id
1 'polypeptide(L)'
;RSGRPIIAFSLALIADARNADEIAFVLGHESAHHIAGHIPRQQQTAVAGAVLAGIMAAANGAGRAEVEQAQQLGAGFATRSYSKDFELQADAIGTEIAFHAGFDPLRGAGFFDRLPDPGDAFLGSHPANAQRKAQVAQVLASLRGR
;
A
#
# COMPACT_ATOMS: atom_id res chain seq x y z
N ARG A 1 -22.85 -0.78 9.04
CA ARG A 1 -21.41 -0.80 8.70
C ARG A 1 -20.72 -1.73 9.70
N SER A 2 -20.69 -3.02 9.40
CA SER A 2 -20.19 -4.09 10.28
C SER A 2 -19.40 -5.06 9.39
N GLY A 3 -18.09 -5.17 9.59
CA GLY A 3 -17.21 -6.19 9.00
C GLY A 3 -17.09 -6.29 7.48
N ARG A 4 -17.81 -5.48 6.70
CA ARG A 4 -17.80 -5.54 5.23
C ARG A 4 -16.72 -4.61 4.67
N PRO A 5 -15.75 -5.12 3.89
CA PRO A 5 -14.76 -4.28 3.24
C PRO A 5 -15.45 -3.29 2.29
N ILE A 6 -14.94 -2.06 2.27
CA ILE A 6 -15.39 -1.01 1.35
C ILE A 6 -14.22 -0.69 0.44
N ILE A 7 -14.47 -0.77 -0.86
CA ILE A 7 -13.57 -0.29 -1.90
C ILE A 7 -14.30 0.86 -2.58
N ALA A 8 -13.66 2.01 -2.66
CA ALA A 8 -14.24 3.22 -3.20
C ALA A 8 -13.32 3.80 -4.27
N PHE A 9 -13.92 4.29 -5.35
CA PHE A 9 -13.22 4.99 -6.42
C PHE A 9 -13.70 6.43 -6.44
N SER A 10 -12.76 7.36 -6.60
CA SER A 10 -13.11 8.75 -6.90
C SER A 10 -13.53 8.87 -8.37
N LEU A 11 -14.40 9.82 -8.67
CA LEU A 11 -14.76 10.13 -10.06
C LEU A 11 -13.53 10.55 -10.88
N ALA A 12 -12.57 11.23 -10.24
CA ALA A 12 -11.31 11.62 -10.87
C ALA A 12 -10.46 10.39 -11.26
N LEU A 13 -10.37 9.37 -10.40
CA LEU A 13 -9.66 8.14 -10.73
C LEU A 13 -10.34 7.41 -11.89
N ILE A 14 -11.67 7.28 -11.84
CA ILE A 14 -12.44 6.65 -12.92
C ILE A 14 -12.23 7.40 -14.25
N ALA A 15 -12.18 8.74 -14.20
CA ALA A 15 -11.94 9.57 -15.38
C ALA A 15 -10.50 9.49 -15.91
N ASP A 16 -9.50 9.20 -15.06
CA ASP A 16 -8.10 9.02 -15.49
C ASP A 16 -7.84 7.62 -16.07
N ALA A 17 -8.61 6.62 -15.66
CA ALA A 17 -8.46 5.26 -16.17
C ALA A 17 -8.77 5.18 -17.68
N ARG A 18 -7.86 4.57 -18.42
CA ARG A 18 -7.87 4.56 -19.89
C ARG A 18 -8.51 3.33 -20.49
N ASN A 19 -8.71 2.29 -19.69
CA ASN A 19 -9.28 1.02 -20.13
C ASN A 19 -9.77 0.20 -18.92
N ALA A 20 -10.50 -0.88 -19.20
CA ALA A 20 -11.04 -1.76 -18.17
C ALA A 20 -9.95 -2.53 -17.41
N ASP A 21 -8.81 -2.85 -18.04
CA ASP A 21 -7.70 -3.54 -17.40
C ASP A 21 -7.10 -2.71 -16.24
N GLU A 22 -7.00 -1.39 -16.43
CA GLU A 22 -6.54 -0.47 -15.38
C GLU A 22 -7.51 -0.41 -14.20
N ILE A 23 -8.82 -0.31 -14.46
CA ILE A 23 -9.83 -0.36 -13.38
C ILE A 23 -9.81 -1.71 -12.67
N ALA A 24 -9.71 -2.82 -13.42
CA ALA A 24 -9.66 -4.15 -12.85
C ALA A 24 -8.43 -4.37 -11.97
N PHE A 25 -7.27 -3.90 -12.43
CA PHE A 25 -6.04 -3.97 -11.66
C PHE A 25 -6.09 -3.13 -10.39
N VAL A 26 -6.55 -1.87 -10.44
CA VAL A 26 -6.72 -1.02 -9.25
C VAL A 26 -7.73 -1.63 -8.28
N LEU A 27 -8.86 -2.16 -8.77
CA LEU A 27 -9.83 -2.87 -7.93
C LEU A 27 -9.22 -4.11 -7.26
N GLY A 28 -8.43 -4.89 -8.00
CA GLY A 28 -7.71 -6.04 -7.47
C GLY A 28 -6.71 -5.63 -6.38
N HIS A 29 -5.97 -4.55 -6.60
CA HIS A 29 -5.04 -3.97 -5.63
C HIS A 29 -5.75 -3.52 -4.34
N GLU A 30 -6.84 -2.74 -4.43
CA GLU A 30 -7.62 -2.33 -3.26
C GLU A 30 -8.24 -3.53 -2.53
N SER A 31 -8.68 -4.54 -3.27
CA SER A 31 -9.17 -5.79 -2.69
C SER A 31 -8.07 -6.52 -1.92
N ALA A 32 -6.84 -6.53 -2.46
CA ALA A 32 -5.70 -7.17 -1.83
C ALA A 32 -5.36 -6.57 -0.47
N HIS A 33 -5.48 -5.25 -0.30
CA HIS A 33 -5.28 -4.62 1.02
C HIS A 33 -6.25 -5.15 2.08
N HIS A 34 -7.49 -5.45 1.71
CA HIS A 34 -8.47 -6.08 2.60
C HIS A 34 -8.16 -7.56 2.83
N ILE A 35 -7.92 -8.31 1.75
CA ILE A 35 -7.66 -9.77 1.81
C ILE A 35 -6.42 -10.07 2.65
N ALA A 36 -5.34 -9.30 2.49
CA ALA A 36 -4.09 -9.47 3.23
C ALA A 36 -4.10 -8.82 4.62
N GLY A 37 -5.16 -8.09 4.98
CA GLY A 37 -5.30 -7.43 6.28
C GLY A 37 -4.31 -6.29 6.51
N HIS A 38 -3.91 -5.56 5.46
CA HIS A 38 -2.93 -4.47 5.56
C HIS A 38 -3.43 -3.32 6.46
N ILE A 39 -4.70 -2.96 6.37
CA ILE A 39 -5.30 -1.84 7.12
C ILE A 39 -5.18 -2.06 8.65
N PRO A 40 -5.70 -3.16 9.24
CA PRO A 40 -5.56 -3.37 10.68
C PRO A 40 -4.11 -3.56 11.12
N ARG A 41 -3.26 -4.20 10.30
CA ARG A 41 -1.83 -4.38 10.61
C ARG A 41 -1.09 -3.04 10.65
N GLN A 42 -1.36 -2.14 9.69
CA GLN A 42 -0.76 -0.81 9.67
C GLN A 42 -1.15 0.00 10.91
N GLN A 43 -2.41 -0.09 11.35
CA GLN A 43 -2.87 0.55 12.60
C GLN A 43 -2.16 -0.01 13.83
N GLN A 44 -2.03 -1.34 13.92
CA GLN A 44 -1.31 -2.00 15.02
C GLN A 44 0.17 -1.59 15.04
N THR A 45 0.82 -1.56 13.88
CA THR A 45 2.21 -1.10 13.74
C THR A 45 2.38 0.36 14.15
N ALA A 46 1.45 1.24 13.77
CA ALA A 46 1.46 2.65 14.19
C ALA A 46 1.39 2.78 15.72
N VAL A 47 0.48 2.04 16.35
CA VAL A 47 0.30 2.04 17.82
C VAL A 47 1.56 1.51 18.50
N ALA A 48 2.12 0.39 18.02
CA ALA A 48 3.35 -0.17 18.58
C ALA A 48 4.52 0.83 18.46
N GLY A 49 4.68 1.47 17.30
CA GLY A 49 5.69 2.50 17.08
C GLY A 49 5.54 3.70 18.01
N ALA A 50 4.32 4.20 18.20
CA ALA A 50 4.04 5.28 19.14
C ALA A 50 4.40 4.89 20.58
N VAL A 51 3.93 3.73 21.05
CA VAL A 51 4.17 3.26 22.41
C VAL A 51 5.67 3.13 22.70
N LEU A 52 6.42 2.48 21.80
CA LEU A 52 7.86 2.30 21.96
C LEU A 52 8.59 3.65 22.01
N ALA A 53 8.28 4.57 21.10
CA ALA A 53 8.92 5.89 21.07
C ALA A 53 8.58 6.72 22.32
N GLY A 54 7.34 6.67 22.80
CA GLY A 54 6.92 7.36 24.02
C GLY A 54 7.60 6.81 25.27
N ILE A 55 7.74 5.49 25.40
CA ILE A 55 8.47 4.86 26.51
C ILE A 55 9.94 5.30 26.50
N MET A 56 10.59 5.28 25.33
CA MET A 56 11.98 5.74 25.21
C MET A 56 12.13 7.21 25.59
N ALA A 57 11.26 8.09 25.10
CA ALA A 57 11.31 9.51 25.43
C ALA A 57 11.14 9.73 26.95
N ALA A 58 10.14 9.11 27.57
CA ALA A 58 9.91 9.20 29.01
C ALA A 58 11.09 8.67 29.83
N ALA A 59 11.69 7.55 29.42
CA ALA A 59 12.87 6.99 30.08
C ALA A 59 14.10 7.90 30.01
N ASN A 60 14.17 8.77 29.00
CA ASN A 60 15.22 9.80 28.85
C ASN A 60 14.87 11.13 29.55
N GLY A 61 13.82 11.16 30.38
CA GLY A 61 13.43 12.35 31.14
C GLY A 61 12.71 13.42 30.32
N ALA A 62 12.18 13.07 29.14
CA ALA A 62 11.42 14.00 28.32
C ALA A 62 10.13 14.44 29.02
N GLY A 63 9.75 15.70 28.82
CA GLY A 63 8.48 16.24 29.28
C GLY A 63 7.29 15.67 28.48
N ARG A 64 6.08 15.99 28.93
CA ARG A 64 4.86 15.44 28.33
C ARG A 64 4.72 15.79 26.84
N ALA A 65 5.04 17.04 26.46
CA ALA A 65 4.94 17.50 25.08
C ALA A 65 5.94 16.77 24.17
N GLU A 66 7.16 16.55 24.66
CA GLU A 66 8.21 15.83 23.93
C GLU A 66 7.88 14.33 23.79
N VAL A 67 7.26 13.73 24.80
CA VAL A 67 6.75 12.34 24.72
C VAL A 67 5.65 12.24 23.67
N GLU A 68 4.69 13.17 23.66
CA GLU A 68 3.61 13.20 22.65
C GLU A 68 4.17 13.38 21.23
N GLN A 69 5.20 14.23 21.06
CA GLN A 69 5.90 14.38 19.79
C GLN A 69 6.63 13.09 19.38
N ALA A 70 7.33 12.44 20.30
CA ALA A 70 8.01 11.18 20.05
C ALA A 70 7.04 10.06 19.63
N GLN A 71 5.86 10.00 20.25
CA GLN A 71 4.80 9.04 19.87
C GLN A 71 4.33 9.26 18.43
N GLN A 72 4.09 10.51 18.02
CA GLN A 72 3.67 10.82 16.65
C GLN A 72 4.74 10.43 15.62
N LEU A 73 6.01 10.75 15.91
CA LEU A 73 7.14 10.36 15.07
C LEU A 73 7.27 8.83 15.00
N GLY A 74 7.20 8.15 16.15
CA GLY A 74 7.28 6.69 16.24
C GLY A 74 6.20 5.97 15.44
N ALA A 75 4.95 6.44 15.53
CA ALA A 75 3.86 5.93 14.70
C ALA A 75 4.14 6.12 13.21
N GLY A 76 4.56 7.33 12.81
CA GLY A 76 4.83 7.65 11.41
C GLY A 76 6.01 6.86 10.83
N PHE A 77 7.05 6.59 11.61
CA PHE A 77 8.17 5.77 11.16
C PHE A 77 7.79 4.30 11.02
N ALA A 78 7.06 3.74 12.00
CA ALA A 78 6.70 2.34 12.00
C ALA A 78 5.80 1.97 10.82
N THR A 79 4.87 2.85 10.42
CA THR A 79 3.98 2.57 9.29
C THR A 79 4.67 2.62 7.93
N ARG A 80 5.76 3.38 7.77
CA ARG A 80 6.41 3.59 6.45
C ARG A 80 6.98 2.32 5.82
N SER A 81 7.84 1.59 6.54
CA SER A 81 8.49 0.40 5.97
C SER A 81 7.47 -0.68 5.62
N TYR A 82 6.50 -0.92 6.52
CA TYR A 82 5.41 -1.86 6.27
C TYR A 82 4.51 -1.42 5.11
N SER A 83 4.33 -0.11 4.88
CA SER A 83 3.52 0.37 3.76
C SER A 83 4.11 -0.06 2.42
N LYS A 84 5.44 0.05 2.24
CA LYS A 84 6.08 -0.37 0.97
C LYS A 84 5.91 -1.87 0.70
N ASP A 85 6.11 -2.71 1.71
CA ASP A 85 5.94 -4.17 1.58
C ASP A 85 4.47 -4.55 1.30
N PHE A 86 3.53 -3.86 1.96
CA PHE A 86 2.10 -4.06 1.75
C PHE A 86 1.66 -3.66 0.34
N GLU A 87 2.22 -2.60 -0.24
CA GLU A 87 1.94 -2.20 -1.62
C GLU A 87 2.42 -3.24 -2.63
N LEU A 88 3.63 -3.79 -2.47
CA LEU A 88 4.15 -4.84 -3.37
C LEU A 88 3.36 -6.14 -3.23
N GLN A 89 2.96 -6.50 -2.01
CA GLN A 89 2.08 -7.63 -1.78
C GLN A 89 0.70 -7.40 -2.42
N ALA A 90 0.15 -6.18 -2.32
CA ALA A 90 -1.11 -5.82 -2.94
C ALA A 90 -1.03 -5.84 -4.47
N ASP A 91 0.08 -5.39 -5.07
CA ASP A 91 0.34 -5.51 -6.51
C ASP A 91 0.41 -6.96 -6.97
N ALA A 92 1.06 -7.83 -6.18
CA ALA A 92 1.14 -9.25 -6.48
C ALA A 92 -0.23 -9.93 -6.45
N ILE A 93 -0.99 -9.77 -5.38
CA ILE A 93 -2.35 -10.34 -5.26
C ILE A 93 -3.30 -9.69 -6.28
N GLY A 94 -3.19 -8.38 -6.51
CA GLY A 94 -3.97 -7.67 -7.52
C GLY A 94 -3.70 -8.18 -8.94
N THR A 95 -2.45 -8.55 -9.23
CA THR A 95 -2.08 -9.22 -10.48
C THR A 95 -2.80 -10.55 -10.65
N GLU A 96 -2.81 -11.39 -9.61
CA GLU A 96 -3.52 -12.67 -9.61
C GLU A 96 -5.02 -12.48 -9.82
N ILE A 97 -5.64 -11.53 -9.09
CA ILE A 97 -7.06 -11.22 -9.20
C ILE A 97 -7.42 -10.78 -10.62
N ALA A 98 -6.69 -9.80 -11.18
CA ALA A 98 -6.95 -9.29 -12.52
C ALA A 98 -6.78 -10.37 -13.59
N PHE A 99 -5.72 -11.17 -13.49
CA PHE A 99 -5.46 -12.28 -14.41
C PHE A 99 -6.59 -13.32 -14.39
N HIS A 100 -7.00 -13.78 -13.22
CA HIS A 100 -8.07 -14.77 -13.08
C HIS A 100 -9.45 -14.22 -13.44
N ALA A 101 -9.65 -12.90 -13.36
CA ALA A 101 -10.85 -12.22 -13.83
C ALA A 101 -10.88 -11.99 -15.36
N GLY A 102 -9.82 -12.37 -16.08
CA GLY A 102 -9.74 -12.25 -17.55
C GLY A 102 -9.25 -10.91 -18.07
N PHE A 103 -8.68 -10.06 -17.21
CA PHE A 103 -8.04 -8.80 -17.58
C PHE A 103 -6.52 -8.96 -17.75
N ASP A 104 -5.87 -8.05 -18.47
CA ASP A 104 -4.41 -8.03 -18.61
C ASP A 104 -3.76 -7.19 -17.49
N PRO A 105 -3.07 -7.81 -16.50
CA PRO A 105 -2.47 -7.06 -15.40
C PRO A 105 -1.32 -6.15 -15.83
N LEU A 106 -0.57 -6.49 -16.89
CA LEU A 106 0.50 -5.62 -17.38
C LEU A 106 -0.07 -4.36 -18.02
N ARG A 107 -1.16 -4.51 -18.77
CA ARG A 107 -1.90 -3.37 -19.31
C ARG A 107 -2.53 -2.53 -18.19
N GLY A 108 -3.06 -3.19 -17.16
CA GLY A 108 -3.63 -2.53 -15.98
C GLY A 108 -2.59 -1.76 -15.16
N ALA A 109 -1.38 -2.30 -14.99
CA ALA A 109 -0.27 -1.63 -14.33
C ALA A 109 0.28 -0.42 -15.11
N GLY A 110 -0.15 -0.22 -16.36
CA GLY A 110 0.07 1.02 -17.12
C GLY A 110 -0.54 2.26 -16.46
N PHE A 111 -1.44 2.08 -15.49
CA PHE A 111 -1.94 3.16 -14.63
C PHE A 111 -0.78 3.87 -13.88
N PHE A 112 0.24 3.13 -13.42
CA PHE A 112 1.36 3.69 -12.68
C PHE A 112 2.22 4.67 -13.47
N ASP A 113 2.24 4.57 -14.81
CA ASP A 113 3.04 5.47 -15.66
C ASP A 113 2.55 6.92 -15.61
N ARG A 114 1.37 7.16 -15.02
CA ARG A 114 0.74 8.47 -14.91
C ARG A 114 0.65 8.99 -13.48
N LEU A 115 1.00 8.16 -12.51
CA LEU A 115 1.13 8.60 -11.13
C LEU A 115 2.48 9.31 -10.96
N PRO A 116 2.55 10.37 -10.15
CA PRO A 116 3.84 10.91 -9.72
C PRO A 116 4.68 9.78 -9.16
N ASP A 117 5.91 9.61 -9.65
CA ASP A 117 6.80 8.61 -9.08
C ASP A 117 7.17 9.09 -7.66
N PRO A 118 6.80 8.36 -6.60
CA PRO A 118 7.24 8.71 -5.25
C PRO A 118 8.77 8.67 -5.15
N GLY A 119 9.45 8.00 -6.09
CA GLY A 119 10.90 7.80 -6.09
C GLY A 119 11.36 7.04 -4.85
N ASP A 120 12.65 7.17 -4.54
CA ASP A 120 13.22 6.70 -3.27
C ASP A 120 13.00 7.71 -2.13
N ALA A 121 12.07 8.66 -2.30
CA ALA A 121 11.78 9.66 -1.29
C ALA A 121 11.36 8.94 -0.01
N PHE A 122 12.22 9.04 1.01
CA PHE A 122 12.10 8.50 2.36
C PHE A 122 10.80 8.91 3.09
N LEU A 123 9.94 9.68 2.43
CA LEU A 123 8.66 10.23 2.90
C LEU A 123 7.42 9.65 2.19
N GLY A 124 7.56 8.81 1.15
CA GLY A 124 6.42 8.18 0.46
C GLY A 124 5.99 6.84 1.09
N SER A 125 4.68 6.60 1.19
CA SER A 125 4.10 5.30 1.59
C SER A 125 4.13 4.25 0.49
N HIS A 126 4.36 4.65 -0.77
CA HIS A 126 4.39 3.77 -1.93
C HIS A 126 5.82 3.52 -2.42
N PRO A 127 6.15 2.30 -2.91
CA PRO A 127 7.40 2.02 -3.62
C PRO A 127 7.49 2.78 -4.95
N ALA A 128 8.69 2.87 -5.52
CA ALA A 128 8.89 3.43 -6.85
C ALA A 128 8.03 2.69 -7.89
N ASN A 129 7.45 3.43 -8.84
CA ASN A 129 6.53 2.85 -9.83
C ASN A 129 7.19 1.75 -10.68
N ALA A 130 8.50 1.88 -10.96
CA ALA A 130 9.28 0.85 -11.65
C ALA A 130 9.32 -0.47 -10.88
N GLN A 131 9.48 -0.42 -9.55
CA GLN A 131 9.50 -1.61 -8.70
C GLN A 131 8.13 -2.30 -8.68
N ARG A 132 7.05 -1.52 -8.58
CA ARG A 132 5.67 -2.02 -8.64
C ARG A 132 5.38 -2.71 -9.96
N LYS A 133 5.73 -2.09 -11.09
CA LYS A 133 5.57 -2.71 -12.42
C LYS A 133 6.40 -3.98 -12.59
N ALA A 134 7.62 -4.02 -12.03
CA ALA A 134 8.45 -5.22 -12.04
C ALA A 134 7.80 -6.37 -11.25
N GLN A 135 7.20 -6.09 -10.09
CA GLN A 135 6.45 -7.07 -9.31
C GLN A 135 5.28 -7.66 -10.11
N VAL A 136 4.48 -6.81 -10.77
CA VAL A 136 3.37 -7.26 -11.64
C VAL A 136 3.88 -8.17 -12.75
N ALA A 137 4.96 -7.76 -13.44
CA ALA A 137 5.54 -8.53 -14.53
C ALA A 137 6.04 -9.91 -14.06
N GLN A 138 6.71 -9.95 -12.90
CA GLN A 138 7.20 -11.20 -12.30
C GLN A 138 6.06 -12.16 -11.96
N VAL A 139 5.00 -11.65 -11.31
CA VAL A 139 3.85 -12.48 -10.91
C VAL A 139 3.12 -12.99 -12.15
N LEU A 140 2.87 -12.14 -13.14
CA LEU A 140 2.20 -12.56 -14.38
C LEU A 140 3.01 -13.61 -15.14
N ALA A 141 4.34 -13.46 -15.21
CA ALA A 141 5.20 -14.48 -15.81
C ALA A 141 5.06 -15.83 -15.08
N SER A 142 4.98 -15.82 -13.75
CA SER A 142 4.76 -17.04 -12.96
C SER A 142 3.39 -17.69 -13.21
N LEU A 143 2.34 -16.89 -13.45
CA LEU A 143 0.98 -17.40 -13.71
C LEU A 143 0.87 -18.02 -15.10
N ARG A 144 1.49 -17.41 -16.12
CA ARG A 144 1.49 -17.92 -17.50
C ARG A 144 2.33 -19.19 -17.69
N GLY A 145 3.25 -19.45 -16.76
CA GLY A 145 4.08 -20.66 -16.77
C GLY A 145 3.46 -21.86 -16.05
N ARG A 146 2.29 -21.73 -15.43
CA ARG A 146 1.51 -22.82 -14.82
C ARG A 146 0.50 -23.37 -15.82
#